data_AF-A0A090WWW2-F1
#
_entry.id   AF-A0A090WWW2-F1
#
_cell.length_a   1.000
_cell.length_b   1.000
_cell.length_c   1.000
_cell.angle_alpha   90.00
_cell.angle_beta   90.00
_cell.angle_gamma   90.00
#
_symmetry.space_group_name_H-M   'P 1'
#
loop_
_entity.id
_entity.type
_entity.pdbx_description
1 polymer ?
#
loop_
_entity_poly.entity_id
_entity_poly.type
_entity_poly.pdbx_seq_one_letter_code
_entity_poly.pdbx_strand_id
1 'polypeptide(L)'
;MLDESLPGGSAEPYNLGMTAVHEVGHWLGLYHTFQGGCDGVGDHVQDTPAHSSANYGKPEEGKPHNACNINDFAPIHNYMNYVDDDWMNELTTAQETRIKEQIMMYRTGLLNSANV
;
A
#
# COMPACT_ATOMS: atom_id res chain seq x y z
N MET A 1 2.40 20.69 2.34
CA MET A 1 3.15 19.98 3.40
C MET A 1 2.37 18.71 3.77
N LEU A 2 2.99 17.67 4.36
CA LEU A 2 2.28 16.39 4.64
C LEU A 2 1.12 16.54 5.63
N ASP A 3 1.11 17.55 6.49
CA ASP A 3 -0.01 17.86 7.38
C ASP A 3 -1.30 18.24 6.63
N GLU A 4 -1.19 18.77 5.40
CA GLU A 4 -2.34 19.06 4.55
C GLU A 4 -3.04 17.81 4.03
N SER A 5 -2.40 16.63 4.16
CA SER A 5 -2.96 15.33 3.76
C SER A 5 -3.82 14.68 4.85
N LEU A 6 -3.91 15.29 6.04
CA LEU A 6 -4.76 14.83 7.14
C LEU A 6 -6.22 15.26 6.94
N PRO A 7 -7.19 14.59 7.58
CA PRO A 7 -8.60 15.00 7.55
C PRO A 7 -8.80 16.49 7.88
N GLY A 8 -9.41 17.22 6.95
CA GLY A 8 -9.64 18.67 7.06
C GLY A 8 -8.53 19.55 6.47
N GLY A 9 -7.48 18.96 5.91
CA GLY A 9 -6.43 19.66 5.18
C GLY A 9 -6.81 20.03 3.74
N SER A 10 -5.94 20.79 3.08
CA SER A 10 -6.16 21.36 1.73
C SER A 10 -5.68 20.47 0.57
N ALA A 11 -5.03 19.33 0.85
CA ALA A 11 -4.41 18.51 -0.18
C ALA A 11 -5.38 17.55 -0.87
N GLU A 12 -6.60 17.98 -1.22
CA GLU A 12 -7.56 17.17 -1.97
C GLU A 12 -6.93 16.71 -3.32
N PRO A 13 -7.06 15.43 -3.73
CA PRO A 13 -7.90 14.36 -3.17
C PRO A 13 -7.24 13.51 -2.06
N TYR A 14 -6.08 13.90 -1.57
CA TYR A 14 -5.26 13.18 -0.60
C TYR A 14 -5.37 13.72 0.84
N ASN A 15 -6.54 14.24 1.22
CA ASN A 15 -6.76 14.94 2.49
C ASN A 15 -7.64 14.15 3.48
N LEU A 16 -7.64 12.81 3.40
CA LEU A 16 -8.39 11.92 4.32
C LEU A 16 -7.46 11.10 5.22
N GLY A 17 -6.16 11.33 5.14
CA GLY A 17 -5.14 10.70 5.97
C GLY A 17 -4.57 9.40 5.42
N MET A 18 -4.94 8.96 4.21
CA MET A 18 -4.42 7.68 3.68
C MET A 18 -2.96 7.80 3.25
N THR A 19 -2.48 9.00 2.94
CA THR A 19 -1.03 9.27 2.84
C THR A 19 -0.29 8.82 4.10
N ALA A 20 -0.82 9.09 5.31
CA ALA A 20 -0.16 8.63 6.53
C ALA A 20 -0.19 7.10 6.68
N VAL A 21 -1.28 6.44 6.26
CA VAL A 21 -1.38 4.97 6.24
C VAL A 21 -0.34 4.36 5.30
N HIS A 22 -0.19 4.92 4.10
CA HIS A 22 0.82 4.52 3.11
C HIS A 22 2.25 4.62 3.66
N GLU A 23 2.62 5.77 4.23
CA GLU A 23 3.96 6.00 4.77
C GLU A 23 4.25 5.14 6.00
N VAL A 24 3.25 4.87 6.85
CA VAL A 24 3.39 3.90 7.95
C VAL A 24 3.57 2.48 7.40
N GLY A 25 2.90 2.13 6.30
CA GLY A 25 3.13 0.87 5.58
C GLY A 25 4.59 0.70 5.16
N HIS A 26 5.19 1.74 4.58
CA HIS A 26 6.63 1.76 4.27
C HIS A 26 7.51 1.63 5.51
N TRP A 27 7.18 2.35 6.58
CA TRP A 27 7.92 2.24 7.84
C TRP A 27 7.85 0.81 8.42
N LEU A 28 6.74 0.10 8.18
CA LEU A 28 6.54 -1.31 8.56
C LEU A 28 7.05 -2.31 7.51
N GLY A 29 7.75 -1.84 6.47
CA GLY A 29 8.47 -2.67 5.51
C GLY A 29 7.64 -3.18 4.33
N LEU A 30 6.48 -2.58 4.06
CA LEU A 30 5.77 -2.76 2.80
C LEU A 30 6.41 -1.92 1.70
N TYR A 31 6.50 -2.49 0.49
CA TYR A 31 6.85 -1.76 -0.71
C TYR A 31 5.60 -1.36 -1.48
N HIS A 32 5.75 -0.50 -2.49
CA HIS A 32 4.67 -0.21 -3.43
C HIS A 32 4.22 -1.50 -4.13
N THR A 33 2.92 -1.66 -4.38
CA THR A 33 2.39 -2.87 -5.06
C THR A 33 2.91 -3.04 -6.50
N PHE A 34 3.36 -1.96 -7.13
CA PHE A 34 4.02 -1.96 -8.45
C PHE A 34 5.54 -2.10 -8.38
N GLN A 35 6.12 -2.33 -7.19
CA GLN A 35 7.57 -2.42 -7.03
C GLN A 35 8.11 -3.57 -7.89
N GLY A 36 9.15 -3.30 -8.68
CA GLY A 36 9.71 -4.29 -9.62
C GLY A 36 8.93 -4.46 -10.92
N GLY A 37 7.72 -3.92 -11.03
CA GLY A 37 6.89 -4.03 -12.23
C GLY A 37 6.53 -5.47 -12.55
N CYS A 38 6.63 -5.87 -13.83
CA CYS A 38 6.28 -7.22 -14.28
C CYS A 38 7.40 -8.25 -14.14
N ASP A 39 8.58 -7.82 -13.73
CA ASP A 39 9.76 -8.67 -13.64
C ASP A 39 10.27 -8.73 -12.19
N GLY A 40 10.97 -9.83 -11.86
CA GLY A 40 11.59 -9.99 -10.54
C GLY A 40 10.64 -10.48 -9.45
N VAL A 41 10.83 -9.99 -8.23
CA VAL A 41 10.18 -10.51 -7.00
C VAL A 41 9.06 -9.61 -6.46
N GLY A 42 8.71 -8.56 -7.21
CA GLY A 42 7.63 -7.66 -6.86
C GLY A 42 7.87 -6.84 -5.59
N ASP A 43 6.80 -6.62 -4.84
CA ASP A 43 6.78 -6.01 -3.52
C ASP A 43 7.11 -6.99 -2.38
N HIS A 44 7.55 -8.21 -2.72
CA HIS A 44 7.80 -9.32 -1.80
C HIS A 44 6.56 -9.77 -1.00
N VAL A 45 5.37 -9.57 -1.54
CA VAL A 45 4.12 -10.07 -0.98
C VAL A 45 3.43 -10.96 -2.03
N GLN A 46 3.00 -12.15 -1.61
CA GLN A 46 2.54 -13.18 -2.56
C GLN A 46 1.14 -12.91 -3.12
N ASP A 47 0.27 -12.28 -2.34
CA ASP A 47 -1.15 -12.07 -2.68
C ASP A 47 -1.43 -10.66 -3.24
N THR A 48 -0.39 -9.90 -3.56
CA THR A 48 -0.47 -8.64 -4.31
C THR A 48 -0.14 -8.90 -5.78
N PRO A 49 -1.11 -8.84 -6.70
CA PRO A 49 -0.85 -9.08 -8.12
C PRO A 49 0.15 -8.06 -8.70
N ALA A 50 1.17 -8.55 -9.40
CA ALA A 50 2.18 -7.70 -10.02
C ALA A 50 1.58 -6.84 -11.13
N HIS A 51 1.94 -5.56 -11.14
CA HIS A 51 1.53 -4.61 -12.17
C HIS A 51 2.66 -3.64 -12.51
N SER A 52 2.71 -3.19 -13.77
CA SER A 52 3.90 -2.53 -14.32
C SER A 52 4.14 -1.11 -13.82
N SER A 53 3.11 -0.45 -13.28
CA SER A 53 3.19 0.93 -12.82
C SER A 53 2.01 1.30 -11.93
N ALA A 54 2.24 2.28 -11.05
CA ALA A 54 1.24 2.83 -10.15
C ALA A 54 -0.08 3.18 -10.85
N ASN A 55 -1.18 2.97 -10.14
CA ASN A 55 -2.49 3.47 -10.53
C ASN A 55 -2.79 4.76 -9.74
N TYR A 56 -3.50 5.69 -10.38
CA TYR A 56 -3.82 7.01 -9.82
C TYR A 56 -5.31 7.30 -9.97
N GLY A 57 -5.83 8.25 -9.19
CA GLY A 57 -7.24 8.61 -9.25
C GLY A 57 -8.11 7.47 -8.74
N LYS A 58 -9.20 7.20 -9.47
CA LYS A 58 -10.14 6.11 -9.21
C LYS A 58 -10.26 5.20 -10.43
N PRO A 59 -9.32 4.26 -10.63
CA PRO A 59 -9.35 3.36 -11.77
C PRO A 59 -10.65 2.55 -11.82
N GLU A 60 -11.21 2.34 -13.03
CA GLU A 60 -12.49 1.62 -13.23
C GLU A 60 -12.42 0.17 -12.74
N GLU A 61 -13.31 -0.25 -11.85
CA GLU A 61 -13.35 -1.64 -11.39
C GLU A 61 -13.49 -2.67 -12.53
N GLY A 62 -12.92 -3.86 -12.35
CA GLY A 62 -13.02 -4.95 -13.33
C GLY A 62 -12.17 -4.74 -14.59
N LYS A 63 -11.17 -3.84 -14.56
CA LYS A 63 -10.15 -3.69 -15.60
C LYS A 63 -8.77 -4.11 -15.11
N PRO A 64 -7.89 -4.66 -15.98
CA PRO A 64 -6.59 -5.17 -15.56
C PRO A 64 -5.65 -4.13 -14.94
N HIS A 65 -5.74 -2.85 -15.34
CA HIS A 65 -4.94 -1.73 -14.80
C HIS A 65 -3.44 -1.99 -14.70
N ASN A 66 -2.79 -2.22 -15.85
CA ASN A 66 -1.35 -2.52 -15.92
C ASN A 66 -0.93 -3.85 -15.27
N ALA A 67 -1.88 -4.74 -14.92
CA ALA A 67 -1.58 -6.10 -14.47
C ALA A 67 -0.67 -6.83 -15.46
N CYS A 68 0.31 -7.53 -14.92
CA CYS A 68 1.36 -8.18 -15.71
C CYS A 68 0.92 -9.52 -16.29
N ASN A 69 -0.02 -10.22 -15.64
CA ASN A 69 -0.54 -11.49 -16.12
C ASN A 69 -1.92 -11.34 -16.74
N ILE A 70 -2.23 -12.24 -17.67
CA ILE A 70 -3.56 -12.32 -18.25
C ILE A 70 -4.57 -12.76 -17.18
N ASN A 71 -5.71 -12.05 -17.14
CA ASN A 71 -6.80 -12.22 -16.16
C ASN A 71 -6.47 -11.82 -14.71
N ASP A 72 -5.31 -11.23 -14.44
CA ASP A 72 -5.05 -10.54 -13.17
C ASP A 72 -5.58 -9.10 -13.21
N PHE A 73 -5.78 -8.55 -12.02
CA PHE A 73 -6.19 -7.17 -11.80
C PHE A 73 -5.21 -6.52 -10.83
N ALA A 74 -4.72 -5.32 -11.14
CA ALA A 74 -3.90 -4.58 -10.20
C ALA A 74 -4.71 -4.28 -8.90
N PRO A 75 -4.05 -4.25 -7.74
CA PRO A 75 -4.70 -4.01 -6.45
C PRO A 75 -5.00 -2.51 -6.30
N ILE A 76 -6.05 -2.04 -7.00
CA ILE A 76 -6.40 -0.61 -7.12
C ILE A 76 -7.01 0.00 -5.86
N HIS A 77 -7.30 -0.78 -4.81
CA HIS A 77 -7.76 -0.26 -3.52
C HIS A 77 -6.71 -0.38 -2.41
N ASN A 78 -5.52 -0.89 -2.74
CA ASN A 78 -4.49 -1.16 -1.75
C ASN A 78 -3.82 0.13 -1.30
N TYR A 79 -3.60 0.26 0.02
CA TYR A 79 -2.93 1.43 0.58
C TYR A 79 -1.52 1.67 0.02
N MET A 80 -0.85 0.63 -0.50
CA MET A 80 0.49 0.74 -1.09
C MET A 80 0.47 1.04 -2.61
N ASN A 81 -0.67 1.43 -3.17
CA ASN A 81 -0.80 2.01 -4.51
C ASN A 81 -0.87 3.57 -4.42
N TYR A 82 -1.07 4.27 -5.53
CA TYR A 82 -1.12 5.76 -5.59
C TYR A 82 -2.50 6.32 -5.98
N VAL A 83 -3.56 5.54 -5.78
CA VAL A 83 -4.94 5.96 -5.98
C VAL A 83 -5.35 7.05 -4.98
N ASP A 84 -6.49 7.69 -5.22
CA ASP A 84 -6.99 8.74 -4.31
C ASP A 84 -7.32 8.17 -2.92
N ASP A 85 -7.27 9.00 -1.87
CA ASP A 85 -7.45 8.55 -0.49
C ASP A 85 -8.79 7.83 -0.28
N ASP A 86 -9.89 8.30 -0.87
CA ASP A 86 -11.21 7.67 -0.74
C ASP A 86 -11.40 6.42 -1.59
N TRP A 87 -10.38 6.05 -2.38
CA TRP A 87 -10.30 4.82 -3.14
C TRP A 87 -9.44 3.75 -2.45
N MET A 88 -8.59 4.14 -1.50
CA MET A 88 -7.79 3.22 -0.68
C MET A 88 -8.61 2.66 0.47
N ASN A 89 -8.62 1.33 0.65
CA ASN A 89 -9.34 0.71 1.77
C ASN A 89 -8.75 -0.61 2.30
N GLU A 90 -7.69 -1.17 1.70
CA GLU A 90 -7.23 -2.51 2.07
C GLU A 90 -5.71 -2.68 2.18
N LEU A 91 -5.31 -3.56 3.10
CA LEU A 91 -4.09 -4.35 3.03
C LEU A 91 -4.47 -5.80 2.77
N THR A 92 -3.58 -6.55 2.13
CA THR A 92 -3.76 -7.99 1.95
C THR A 92 -3.32 -8.77 3.19
N THR A 93 -3.71 -10.05 3.27
CA THR A 93 -3.32 -10.91 4.40
C THR A 93 -1.82 -11.16 4.44
N ALA A 94 -1.16 -11.30 3.28
CA ALA A 94 0.29 -11.46 3.24
C ALA A 94 1.03 -10.13 3.48
N GLN A 95 0.46 -8.97 3.17
CA GLN A 95 1.00 -7.67 3.63
C GLN A 95 0.99 -7.56 5.15
N GLU A 96 -0.10 -7.93 5.82
CA GLU A 96 -0.13 -7.96 7.29
C GLU A 96 0.91 -8.93 7.89
N THR A 97 1.09 -10.08 7.26
CA THR A 97 2.07 -11.08 7.68
C THR A 97 3.49 -10.52 7.55
N ARG A 98 3.80 -9.90 6.41
CA ARG A 98 5.07 -9.21 6.19
C ARG A 98 5.30 -8.11 7.23
N ILE A 99 4.30 -7.28 7.55
CA ILE A 99 4.40 -6.27 8.62
C ILE A 99 4.83 -6.92 9.94
N LYS A 100 4.17 -8.01 10.35
CA LYS A 100 4.49 -8.72 11.59
C LYS A 100 5.94 -9.24 11.57
N GLU A 101 6.38 -9.81 10.46
CA GLU A 101 7.76 -10.28 10.28
C GLU A 101 8.78 -9.13 10.36
N GLN A 102 8.52 -8.00 9.70
CA GLN A 102 9.39 -6.82 9.73
C GLN A 102 9.45 -6.19 11.13
N ILE A 103 8.33 -6.18 11.87
CA ILE A 103 8.32 -5.76 13.28
C ILE A 103 9.19 -6.70 14.13
N MET A 104 9.03 -8.01 13.99
CA MET A 104 9.84 -8.99 14.72
C MET A 104 11.33 -8.90 14.39
N MET A 105 11.70 -8.51 13.17
CA MET A 105 13.09 -8.43 12.75
C MET A 105 13.75 -7.10 13.14
N TYR A 106 13.05 -5.97 12.96
CA TYR A 106 13.68 -4.65 13.02
C TYR A 106 13.05 -3.69 14.05
N ARG A 107 11.88 -4.03 14.60
CA ARG A 107 11.11 -3.13 15.51
C ARG A 107 10.61 -3.85 16.75
N THR A 108 11.41 -4.76 17.30
CA THR A 108 11.06 -5.57 18.49
C THR A 108 10.65 -4.75 19.71
N GLY A 109 11.04 -3.47 19.77
CA GLY A 109 10.54 -2.52 20.77
C GLY A 109 9.01 -2.38 20.80
N LEU A 110 8.32 -2.54 19.66
CA LEU A 110 6.86 -2.52 19.57
C LEU A 110 6.20 -3.78 20.16
N LEU A 111 6.93 -4.88 20.28
CA LEU A 111 6.44 -6.14 20.84
C LEU A 111 6.51 -6.17 22.36
N ASN A 112 7.47 -5.42 22.91
CA ASN A 112 7.76 -5.37 24.35
C ASN A 112 7.13 -4.16 25.04
N SER A 113 6.47 -3.26 24.30
CA SER A 113 5.73 -2.11 24.84
C SER A 113 4.37 -2.49 25.45
N ALA A 114 4.28 -3.66 26.09
CA ALA A 114 3.29 -3.88 27.12
C ALA A 114 3.70 -3.04 28.34
N ASN A 115 3.22 -1.80 28.41
CA ASN A 115 3.27 -0.79 29.49
C ASN A 115 3.80 0.57 29.03
N VAL A 116 3.07 1.23 28.13
CA VAL A 116 2.89 2.68 28.19
C VAL A 116 1.40 2.95 28.30
#